data_AF-A0A7C2RZN4-F1
#
_entry.id   AF-A0A7C2RZN4-F1
#
_cell.length_a   1.000
_cell.length_b   1.000
_cell.length_c   1.000
_cell.angle_alpha   90.00
_cell.angle_beta   90.00
_cell.angle_gamma   90.00
#
_symmetry.space_group_name_H-M   'P 1'
#
loop_
_entity.id
_entity.type
_entity.pdbx_description
1 polymer ?
#
loop_
_entity_poly.entity_id
_entity_poly.type
_entity_poly.pdbx_seq_one_letter_code
_entity_poly.pdbx_strand_id
1 'polypeptide(L)'
;MGQVLCSVFYRPILILGVFVFLASLSWAQDKSQVDAGRKIFIEKRCYTCHTVNAEAKLIEKEKEEFAKAKGVEVKPKEEDEDGEEDQKTGGDLSGVGKMRNAEWIQKFVQNPKDYFKDDPECAKKAKKKYRKRFKGTDEELTSLVTYLSSLQYEEQQDKDFKSCLKEE
;
A
#
# COMPACT_ATOMS: atom_id res chain seq x y z
N MET A 1 12.33 42.22 -46.72
CA MET A 1 11.29 41.23 -46.40
C MET A 1 11.99 39.93 -46.01
N GLY A 2 11.69 39.32 -44.85
CA GLY A 2 11.92 37.87 -44.70
C GLY A 2 12.66 37.30 -43.47
N GLN A 3 12.69 37.90 -42.28
CA GLN A 3 13.34 37.22 -41.12
C GLN A 3 12.66 37.28 -39.75
N VAL A 4 11.50 37.94 -39.57
CA VAL A 4 10.95 38.17 -38.22
C VAL A 4 9.76 37.28 -37.84
N LEU A 5 9.34 36.35 -38.70
CA LEU A 5 8.07 35.62 -38.50
C LEU A 5 8.20 34.19 -37.93
N CYS A 6 9.39 33.60 -37.81
CA CYS A 6 9.53 32.22 -37.31
C CYS A 6 9.69 32.09 -35.79
N SER A 7 10.14 33.12 -35.07
CA SER A 7 10.54 33.03 -33.66
C SER A 7 9.38 33.21 -32.66
N VAL A 8 8.25 33.78 -33.10
CA VAL A 8 7.12 34.10 -32.21
C VAL A 8 6.12 32.94 -32.10
N PHE A 9 6.00 32.10 -33.14
CA PHE A 9 5.12 30.92 -33.12
C PHE A 9 5.79 29.64 -32.61
N TYR A 10 7.13 29.51 -32.71
CA TYR A 10 7.85 28.35 -32.17
C TYR A 10 8.02 28.37 -30.65
N ARG A 11 8.07 29.57 -30.05
CA ARG A 11 8.19 29.76 -28.58
C ARG A 11 7.01 29.19 -27.77
N PRO A 12 5.73 29.46 -28.09
CA PRO A 12 4.62 28.85 -27.37
C PRO A 12 4.52 27.34 -27.60
N ILE A 13 4.91 26.84 -28.79
CA ILE A 13 4.95 25.40 -29.11
C ILE A 13 6.04 24.68 -28.31
N LEU A 14 7.24 25.28 -28.16
CA LEU A 14 8.31 24.76 -27.31
C LEU A 14 7.92 24.75 -25.82
N ILE A 15 7.24 25.79 -25.34
CA ILE A 15 6.80 25.88 -23.93
C ILE A 15 5.68 24.87 -23.63
N LEU A 16 4.71 24.69 -24.53
CA LEU A 16 3.69 23.64 -24.42
C LEU A 16 4.28 22.23 -24.48
N GLY A 17 5.26 21.99 -25.36
CA GLY A 17 5.96 20.71 -25.44
C GLY A 17 6.73 20.36 -24.16
N VAL A 18 7.37 21.35 -23.51
CA VAL A 18 8.05 21.16 -22.21
C VAL A 18 7.05 20.89 -21.09
N PHE A 19 5.90 21.57 -21.06
CA PHE A 19 4.86 21.32 -20.05
C PHE A 19 4.22 19.92 -20.19
N VAL A 20 3.96 19.46 -21.41
CA VAL A 20 3.45 18.10 -21.65
C VAL A 20 4.50 17.03 -21.31
N PHE A 21 5.78 17.29 -21.59
CA PHE A 21 6.88 16.39 -21.22
C PHE A 21 7.11 16.31 -19.71
N LEU A 22 6.97 17.42 -18.97
CA LEU A 22 7.10 17.42 -17.51
C LEU A 22 5.95 16.70 -16.81
N ALA A 23 4.72 16.80 -17.33
CA ALA A 23 3.57 16.12 -16.75
C ALA A 23 3.70 14.58 -16.83
N SER A 24 4.27 14.02 -17.90
CA SER A 24 4.43 12.57 -18.03
C SER A 24 5.48 11.98 -17.08
N LEU A 25 6.48 12.77 -16.66
CA LEU A 25 7.50 12.34 -15.68
C LEU A 25 6.91 12.16 -14.27
N SER A 26 5.98 13.01 -13.84
CA SER A 26 5.36 12.88 -12.51
C SER A 26 4.58 11.58 -12.35
N TRP A 27 3.83 11.16 -13.39
CA TRP A 27 3.01 9.94 -13.33
C TRP A 27 3.86 8.66 -13.24
N ALA A 28 5.05 8.68 -13.84
CA ALA A 28 5.99 7.56 -13.77
C ALA A 28 6.59 7.41 -12.36
N GLN A 29 6.82 8.52 -11.64
CA GLN A 29 7.35 8.47 -10.28
C GLN A 29 6.33 7.88 -9.30
N ASP A 30 5.06 8.26 -9.41
CA ASP A 30 3.99 7.76 -8.53
C ASP A 30 3.84 6.24 -8.63
N LYS A 31 3.77 5.71 -9.87
CA LYS A 31 3.68 4.26 -10.07
C LYS A 31 4.89 3.51 -9.51
N SER A 32 6.09 4.04 -9.73
CA SER A 32 7.33 3.42 -9.25
C SER A 32 7.38 3.33 -7.72
N GLN A 33 6.85 4.34 -7.02
CA GLN A 33 6.83 4.39 -5.56
C GLN A 33 5.75 3.46 -4.98
N VAL A 34 4.59 3.35 -5.64
CA VAL A 34 3.55 2.37 -5.30
C VAL A 34 4.10 0.94 -5.44
N ASP A 35 4.82 0.65 -6.53
CA ASP A 35 5.45 -0.66 -6.74
C ASP A 35 6.52 -0.97 -5.69
N ALA A 36 7.35 0.02 -5.33
CA ALA A 36 8.31 -0.10 -4.23
C ALA A 36 7.61 -0.37 -2.88
N GLY A 37 6.50 0.30 -2.59
CA GLY A 37 5.72 0.07 -1.38
C GLY A 37 5.11 -1.33 -1.30
N ARG A 38 4.60 -1.85 -2.43
CA ARG A 38 4.09 -3.23 -2.51
C ARG A 38 5.20 -4.26 -2.27
N LYS A 39 6.41 -4.02 -2.76
CA LYS A 39 7.60 -4.82 -2.41
C LYS A 39 7.85 -4.82 -0.91
N ILE A 40 7.90 -3.65 -0.29
CA ILE A 40 8.07 -3.54 1.17
C ILE A 40 6.97 -4.29 1.92
N PHE A 41 5.72 -4.27 1.45
CA PHE A 41 4.61 -5.04 2.04
C PHE A 41 4.91 -6.56 2.07
N ILE A 42 5.53 -7.10 1.03
CA ILE A 42 5.97 -8.51 0.96
C ILE A 42 7.23 -8.76 1.80
N GLU A 43 8.28 -7.97 1.60
CA GLU A 43 9.57 -8.16 2.26
C GLU A 43 9.45 -8.07 3.79
N LYS A 44 8.61 -7.17 4.29
CA LYS A 44 8.32 -7.00 5.73
C LYS A 44 7.21 -7.92 6.24
N ARG A 45 6.71 -8.81 5.38
CA ARG A 45 5.76 -9.89 5.70
C ARG A 45 4.40 -9.40 6.21
N CYS A 46 3.95 -8.23 5.76
CA CYS A 46 2.63 -7.69 6.10
C CYS A 46 1.50 -8.64 5.67
N TYR A 47 1.67 -9.32 4.52
CA TYR A 47 0.75 -10.33 3.97
C TYR A 47 0.52 -11.56 4.88
N THR A 48 1.34 -11.76 5.92
CA THR A 48 1.15 -12.88 6.85
C THR A 48 -0.06 -12.66 7.75
N CYS A 49 -0.42 -11.40 8.01
CA CYS A 49 -1.55 -11.02 8.85
C CYS A 49 -2.63 -10.23 8.10
N HIS A 50 -2.33 -9.63 6.96
CA HIS A 50 -3.26 -8.82 6.18
C HIS A 50 -3.48 -9.41 4.79
N THR A 51 -4.68 -9.22 4.24
CA THR A 51 -4.96 -9.45 2.81
C THR A 51 -5.03 -8.13 2.05
N VAL A 52 -4.87 -8.23 0.73
CA VAL A 52 -5.20 -7.17 -0.23
C VAL A 52 -5.91 -7.84 -1.40
N ASN A 53 -7.16 -8.23 -1.18
CA ASN A 53 -7.94 -9.02 -2.14
C ASN A 53 -8.04 -8.34 -3.52
N ALA A 54 -8.21 -7.01 -3.54
CA ALA A 54 -8.30 -6.26 -4.79
C ALA A 54 -7.04 -6.34 -5.68
N GLU A 55 -5.89 -6.68 -5.09
CA GLU A 55 -4.61 -6.85 -5.79
C GLU A 55 -4.00 -8.25 -5.60
N ALA A 56 -4.81 -9.27 -5.27
CA ALA A 56 -4.32 -10.61 -4.90
C ALA A 56 -3.30 -11.19 -5.91
N LYS A 57 -3.55 -11.05 -7.22
CA LYS A 57 -2.63 -11.52 -8.27
C LYS A 57 -1.27 -10.82 -8.24
N LEU A 58 -1.23 -9.52 -7.94
CA LEU A 58 0.01 -8.76 -7.83
C LEU A 58 0.77 -9.15 -6.55
N ILE A 59 0.05 -9.36 -5.45
CA ILE A 59 0.61 -9.82 -4.18
C ILE A 59 1.25 -11.21 -4.33
N GLU A 60 0.56 -12.17 -4.97
CA GLU A 60 1.12 -13.51 -5.19
C GLU A 60 2.36 -13.47 -6.09
N LYS A 61 2.30 -12.72 -7.19
CA LYS A 61 3.47 -12.54 -8.06
C LYS A 61 4.67 -11.96 -7.31
N GLU A 62 4.46 -10.93 -6.49
CA GLU A 62 5.54 -10.30 -5.73
C GLU A 62 6.09 -11.25 -4.64
N LYS A 63 5.25 -12.11 -4.04
CA LYS A 63 5.70 -13.18 -3.13
C LYS A 63 6.58 -14.20 -3.84
N GLU A 64 6.21 -14.63 -5.04
CA GLU A 64 6.99 -15.54 -5.87
C GLU A 64 8.35 -14.94 -6.24
N GLU A 65 8.35 -13.68 -6.70
CA GLU A 65 9.58 -12.95 -7.03
C GLU A 65 10.49 -12.79 -5.81
N PHE A 66 9.94 -12.43 -4.66
CA PHE A 66 10.69 -12.32 -3.41
C PHE A 66 11.28 -13.67 -2.98
N ALA A 67 10.50 -14.74 -3.00
CA ALA A 67 10.95 -16.07 -2.63
C ALA A 67 12.07 -16.57 -3.56
N LYS A 68 11.90 -16.39 -4.88
CA LYS A 68 12.95 -16.67 -5.88
C LYS A 68 14.22 -15.87 -5.58
N ALA A 69 14.10 -14.58 -5.25
CA ALA A 69 15.24 -13.73 -4.88
C ALA A 69 15.93 -14.17 -3.58
N LYS A 70 15.21 -14.88 -2.68
CA LYS A 70 15.78 -15.51 -1.48
C LYS A 70 16.25 -16.95 -1.70
N GLY A 71 16.21 -17.46 -2.93
CA GLY A 71 16.60 -18.83 -3.26
C GLY A 71 15.66 -19.89 -2.67
N VAL A 72 14.41 -19.52 -2.40
CA VAL A 72 13.37 -20.42 -1.91
C VAL A 72 12.38 -20.66 -3.05
N GLU A 73 12.18 -21.92 -3.44
CA GLU A 73 11.14 -22.27 -4.40
C GLU A 73 9.77 -22.20 -3.71
N VAL A 74 8.86 -21.39 -4.28
CA VAL A 74 7.47 -21.35 -3.86
C VAL A 74 6.79 -22.57 -4.45
N LYS A 75 6.39 -23.51 -3.60
CA LYS A 75 5.39 -24.49 -4.01
C LYS A 75 4.10 -23.72 -4.29
N PRO A 76 3.45 -23.91 -5.46
CA PRO A 76 2.12 -23.35 -5.69
C PRO A 76 1.26 -23.67 -4.48
N LYS A 77 0.47 -22.70 -4.01
CA LYS A 77 -0.70 -23.05 -3.23
C LYS A 77 -1.54 -23.92 -4.16
N GLU A 78 -1.60 -25.21 -3.87
CA GLU A 78 -2.75 -26.00 -4.29
C GLU A 78 -3.97 -25.24 -3.76
N GLU A 79 -4.93 -24.99 -4.64
CA GLU A 79 -6.20 -24.41 -4.23
C GLU A 79 -6.78 -25.41 -3.22
N ASP A 80 -6.64 -25.11 -1.93
CA ASP A 80 -7.20 -25.92 -0.87
C ASP A 80 -8.72 -26.03 -1.15
N GLU A 81 -9.14 -27.23 -1.57
CA GLU A 81 -10.52 -27.58 -2.00
C GLU A 81 -11.53 -27.49 -0.84
N ASP A 82 -11.08 -27.12 0.36
CA ASP A 82 -11.86 -26.76 1.51
C ASP A 82 -11.82 -25.24 1.71
N GLY A 83 -12.86 -24.56 1.21
CA GLY A 83 -13.05 -23.10 1.29
C GLY A 83 -13.22 -22.51 2.69
N GLU A 84 -12.33 -22.82 3.62
CA GLU A 84 -12.09 -21.99 4.80
C GLU A 84 -11.03 -20.94 4.45
N GLU A 85 -11.48 -19.72 4.15
CA GLU A 85 -10.59 -18.58 4.13
C GLU A 85 -9.94 -18.44 5.51
N ASP A 86 -8.65 -18.80 5.63
CA ASP A 86 -7.82 -18.50 6.80
C ASP A 86 -8.05 -17.05 7.21
N GLN A 87 -8.89 -16.82 8.23
CA GLN A 87 -9.31 -15.48 8.61
C GLN A 87 -8.10 -14.73 9.15
N LYS A 88 -7.48 -13.94 8.27
CA LYS A 88 -6.24 -13.22 8.55
C LYS A 88 -6.50 -12.24 9.70
N THR A 89 -5.67 -12.33 10.75
CA THR A 89 -5.90 -11.60 11.99
C THR A 89 -5.85 -10.07 11.85
N GLY A 90 -5.27 -9.56 10.77
CA GLY A 90 -5.17 -8.12 10.47
C GLY A 90 -6.26 -7.59 9.55
N GLY A 91 -7.12 -8.44 9.00
CA GLY A 91 -8.16 -8.05 8.05
C GLY A 91 -7.62 -7.56 6.70
N ASP A 92 -8.57 -7.21 5.82
CA ASP A 92 -8.29 -6.75 4.46
C ASP A 92 -7.96 -5.25 4.41
N LEU A 93 -6.97 -4.91 3.57
CA LEU A 93 -6.47 -3.55 3.39
C LEU A 93 -6.82 -2.94 2.03
N SER A 94 -7.60 -3.62 1.18
CA SER A 94 -7.89 -3.16 -0.18
C SER A 94 -8.53 -1.76 -0.22
N GLY A 95 -9.26 -1.36 0.82
CA GLY A 95 -9.87 -0.02 0.92
C GLY A 95 -9.17 0.96 1.86
N VAL A 96 -8.00 0.64 2.42
CA VAL A 96 -7.43 1.42 3.54
C VAL A 96 -7.17 2.89 3.18
N GLY A 97 -6.77 3.18 1.95
CA GLY A 97 -6.56 4.53 1.43
C GLY A 97 -7.84 5.34 1.19
N LYS A 98 -9.02 4.70 1.17
CA LYS A 98 -10.32 5.39 1.25
C LYS A 98 -10.69 5.74 2.68
N MET A 99 -10.29 4.90 3.63
CA MET A 99 -10.68 5.03 5.04
C MET A 99 -9.76 5.96 5.81
N ARG A 100 -8.48 6.04 5.42
CA ARG A 100 -7.42 6.73 6.16
C ARG A 100 -6.49 7.46 5.18
N ASN A 101 -6.04 8.65 5.59
CA ASN A 101 -5.05 9.39 4.83
C ASN A 101 -3.61 8.89 5.11
N ALA A 102 -2.65 9.29 4.27
CA ALA A 102 -1.26 8.87 4.37
C ALA A 102 -0.62 9.19 5.73
N GLU A 103 -0.89 10.39 6.28
CA GLU A 103 -0.36 10.82 7.58
C GLU A 103 -0.84 9.91 8.72
N TRP A 104 -2.12 9.56 8.71
CA TRP A 104 -2.69 8.63 9.67
C TRP A 104 -2.05 7.25 9.55
N ILE A 105 -1.93 6.72 8.32
CA ILE A 105 -1.35 5.40 8.06
C ILE A 105 0.10 5.37 8.56
N GLN A 106 0.88 6.40 8.27
CA GLN A 106 2.26 6.52 8.73
C GLN A 106 2.37 6.46 10.25
N LYS A 107 1.60 7.30 10.97
CA LYS A 107 1.60 7.34 12.44
C LYS A 107 1.13 6.02 13.05
N PHE A 108 0.05 5.43 12.51
CA PHE A 108 -0.50 4.17 12.99
C PHE A 108 0.50 3.03 12.82
N VAL A 109 1.12 2.88 11.65
CA VAL A 109 2.05 1.80 11.34
C VAL A 109 3.34 1.88 12.19
N GLN A 110 3.77 3.10 12.54
CA GLN A 110 4.90 3.32 13.46
C GLN A 110 4.56 2.98 14.92
N ASN A 111 3.33 3.29 15.38
CA ASN A 111 2.93 3.04 16.75
C ASN A 111 1.45 2.63 16.91
N PRO A 112 1.08 1.41 16.50
CA PRO A 112 -0.32 1.02 16.44
C PRO A 112 -0.92 0.83 17.84
N LYS A 113 -0.11 0.55 18.86
CA LYS A 113 -0.59 0.25 20.22
C LYS A 113 -1.41 1.37 20.83
N ASP A 114 -1.08 2.63 20.53
CA ASP A 114 -1.70 3.81 21.14
C ASP A 114 -3.11 4.10 20.57
N TYR A 115 -3.44 3.48 19.43
CA TYR A 115 -4.72 3.65 18.74
C TYR A 115 -5.82 2.69 19.20
N PHE A 116 -5.48 1.68 20.01
CA PHE A 116 -6.45 0.74 20.56
C PHE A 116 -6.84 1.12 21.99
N LYS A 117 -8.07 0.80 22.37
CA LYS A 117 -8.55 0.92 23.75
C LYS A 117 -7.92 -0.17 24.62
N ASP A 118 -7.64 0.17 25.88
CA ASP A 118 -7.11 -0.74 26.91
C ASP A 118 -8.24 -1.27 27.79
N ASP A 119 -9.31 -1.80 27.17
CA ASP A 119 -10.40 -2.48 27.86
C ASP A 119 -10.34 -4.01 27.64
N PRO A 120 -10.98 -4.81 28.53
CA PRO A 120 -10.94 -6.27 28.46
C PRO A 120 -11.54 -6.87 27.18
N GLU A 121 -12.44 -6.18 26.49
CA GLU A 121 -13.05 -6.65 25.25
C GLU A 121 -12.10 -6.45 24.06
N CYS A 122 -11.50 -5.26 23.95
CA CYS A 122 -10.45 -4.96 22.97
C CYS A 122 -9.21 -5.85 23.15
N ALA A 123 -8.90 -6.25 24.39
CA ALA A 123 -7.82 -7.19 24.66
C ALA A 123 -8.06 -8.59 24.06
N LYS A 124 -9.33 -9.01 23.92
CA LYS A 124 -9.72 -10.29 23.31
C LYS A 124 -9.71 -10.20 21.78
N LYS A 125 -10.31 -9.16 21.22
CA LYS A 125 -10.51 -8.95 19.77
C LYS A 125 -9.23 -8.49 19.06
N ALA A 126 -8.50 -7.54 19.65
CA ALA A 126 -7.29 -6.95 19.08
C ALA A 126 -6.06 -7.20 19.96
N LYS A 127 -5.59 -8.46 20.05
CA LYS A 127 -4.51 -8.83 20.99
C LYS A 127 -3.24 -8.00 20.78
N LYS A 128 -2.64 -7.53 21.87
CA LYS A 128 -1.42 -6.67 21.86
C LYS A 128 -0.24 -7.26 21.06
N LYS A 129 -0.13 -8.59 20.99
CA LYS A 129 0.92 -9.29 20.20
C LYS A 129 0.79 -9.11 18.68
N TYR A 130 -0.41 -8.76 18.19
CA TYR A 130 -0.66 -8.51 16.77
C TYR A 130 -0.46 -7.03 16.38
N ARG A 131 -0.36 -6.12 17.35
CA ARG A 131 -0.11 -4.69 17.16
C ARG A 131 1.40 -4.41 16.95
N LYS A 132 1.97 -5.00 15.90
CA LYS A 132 3.41 -4.89 15.58
C LYS A 132 3.71 -3.53 14.96
N ARG A 133 4.78 -2.89 15.43
CA ARG A 133 5.35 -1.68 14.80
C ARG A 133 6.08 -2.06 13.53
N PHE A 134 6.03 -1.20 12.53
CA PHE A 134 6.90 -1.31 11.37
C PHE A 134 8.38 -1.19 11.77
N LYS A 135 9.23 -1.98 11.10
CA LYS A 135 10.68 -1.97 11.29
C LYS A 135 11.35 -1.82 9.93
N GLY A 136 11.88 -0.65 9.66
CA GLY A 136 12.51 -0.29 8.40
C GLY A 136 13.07 1.13 8.42
N THR A 137 13.62 1.57 7.30
CA THR A 137 14.05 2.96 7.11
C THR A 137 12.87 3.88 6.83
N ASP A 138 13.09 5.19 6.90
CA ASP A 138 12.06 6.19 6.61
C ASP A 138 11.64 6.14 5.13
N GLU A 139 12.55 5.79 4.22
CA GLU A 139 12.25 5.61 2.80
C GLU A 139 11.38 4.37 2.55
N GLU A 140 11.68 3.26 3.24
CA GLU A 140 10.85 2.05 3.19
C GLU A 140 9.44 2.33 3.74
N LEU A 141 9.35 3.05 4.86
CA LEU A 141 8.08 3.46 5.45
C LEU A 141 7.30 4.36 4.49
N THR A 142 7.95 5.35 3.89
CA THR A 142 7.33 6.27 2.94
C THR A 142 6.74 5.50 1.76
N SER A 143 7.52 4.59 1.17
CA SER A 143 7.05 3.75 0.05
C SER A 143 5.86 2.87 0.47
N LEU A 144 5.93 2.24 1.64
CA LEU A 144 4.83 1.44 2.18
C LEU A 144 3.55 2.28 2.38
N VAL A 145 3.67 3.48 2.93
CA VAL A 145 2.53 4.39 3.14
C VAL A 145 1.95 4.85 1.81
N THR A 146 2.79 5.15 0.81
CA THR A 146 2.33 5.48 -0.55
C THR A 146 1.49 4.33 -1.13
N TYR A 147 1.96 3.09 -1.02
CA TYR A 147 1.21 1.91 -1.48
C TYR A 147 -0.11 1.72 -0.72
N LEU A 148 -0.10 1.75 0.61
CA LEU A 148 -1.33 1.59 1.39
C LEU A 148 -2.34 2.71 1.11
N SER A 149 -1.87 3.94 0.89
CA SER A 149 -2.73 5.06 0.55
C SER A 149 -3.33 4.94 -0.85
N SER A 150 -2.68 4.23 -1.78
CA SER A 150 -3.23 3.96 -3.11
C SER A 150 -4.31 2.87 -3.12
N LEU A 151 -4.44 2.07 -2.05
CA LEU A 151 -5.46 1.03 -1.91
C LEU A 151 -6.84 1.66 -1.61
N GLN A 152 -7.52 2.08 -2.68
CA GLN A 152 -8.80 2.79 -2.63
C GLN A 152 -9.96 1.96 -3.20
N TYR A 153 -9.91 0.64 -3.05
CA TYR A 153 -10.97 -0.25 -3.54
C TYR A 153 -12.18 -0.24 -2.59
N GLU A 154 -13.38 -0.51 -3.14
CA GLU A 154 -14.60 -0.63 -2.32
C GLU A 154 -14.72 -2.04 -1.77
N GLU A 155 -14.32 -2.28 -0.53
CA GLU A 155 -14.68 -3.53 0.14
C GLU A 155 -14.77 -3.39 1.68
N GLN A 156 -15.71 -4.13 2.26
CA GLN A 156 -16.16 -4.02 3.64
C GLN A 156 -15.13 -4.60 4.62
N GLN A 157 -14.46 -3.74 5.39
CA GLN A 157 -13.70 -4.20 6.56
C GLN A 157 -14.63 -4.84 7.61
N ASP A 158 -14.12 -5.86 8.27
CA ASP A 158 -14.78 -6.52 9.40
C ASP A 158 -15.20 -5.50 10.47
N LYS A 159 -16.48 -5.54 10.85
CA LYS A 159 -17.10 -4.57 11.77
C LYS A 159 -16.49 -4.64 13.18
N ASP A 160 -16.00 -5.81 13.61
CA ASP A 160 -15.41 -6.00 14.93
C ASP A 160 -14.06 -5.29 15.05
N PHE A 161 -13.23 -5.29 14.00
CA PHE A 161 -11.97 -4.54 14.00
C PHE A 161 -12.20 -3.03 14.13
N LYS A 162 -13.13 -2.48 13.33
CA LYS A 162 -13.42 -1.04 13.34
C LYS A 162 -13.93 -0.56 14.69
N SER A 163 -14.74 -1.37 15.38
CA SER A 163 -15.31 -1.03 16.69
C SER A 163 -14.26 -0.84 17.81
N CYS A 164 -13.08 -1.46 17.65
CA CYS A 164 -12.01 -1.43 18.64
C CYS A 164 -11.08 -0.20 18.51
N LEU A 165 -11.25 0.61 17.47
CA LEU A 165 -10.49 1.84 17.27
C LEU A 165 -11.09 2.96 18.14
N LYS A 166 -10.23 3.90 18.56
CA LYS A 166 -10.70 5.16 19.16
C LYS A 166 -11.39 6.00 18.07
N GLU A 167 -12.50 6.64 18.43
CA GLU A 167 -13.12 7.67 17.58
C GLU A 167 -12.17 8.88 17.54
N GLU A 168 -12.07 9.54 16.39
CA GLU A 168 -11.20 10.71 16.17
C GLU A 168 -11.90 12.01 16.52
#